data_AF-A0A3S8WJX2-F1
#
_entry.id   AF-A0A3S8WJX2-F1
#
_cell.length_a   1.000
_cell.length_b   1.000
_cell.length_c   1.000
_cell.angle_alpha   90.00
_cell.angle_beta   90.00
_cell.angle_gamma   90.00
#
_symmetry.space_group_name_H-M   'P 1'
#
loop_
_entity.id
_entity.type
_entity.pdbx_description
1 polymer ?
#
loop_
_entity_poly.entity_id
_entity_poly.type
_entity_poly.pdbx_seq_one_letter_code
_entity_poly.pdbx_strand_id
1 'polypeptide(L)' 'MVKIKREVDAFACPTCKKSVPAAIHRHKTLAVFVPVWRPGACQNRDCPDYRLDPGHKRPSTR' A
#
# COMPACT_ATOMS: atom_id res chain seq x y z
N MET A 1 19.65 -20.81 -14.52
CA MET A 1 18.33 -20.15 -14.49
C MET A 1 18.11 -19.65 -13.06
N VAL A 2 18.47 -18.40 -12.75
CA VAL A 2 18.36 -17.88 -11.37
C VAL A 2 16.93 -17.38 -11.16
N LYS A 3 16.16 -18.08 -10.33
CA LYS A 3 14.79 -17.70 -9.96
C LYS A 3 14.88 -16.65 -8.87
N ILE A 4 15.00 -15.38 -9.27
CA ILE A 4 14.98 -14.24 -8.35
C ILE A 4 13.56 -14.13 -7.80
N LYS A 5 13.34 -14.63 -6.57
CA LYS A 5 12.16 -14.28 -5.78
C LYS A 5 12.32 -12.82 -5.38
N ARG A 6 11.60 -11.93 -6.05
CA ARG A 6 11.38 -10.58 -5.54
C ARG A 6 10.57 -10.71 -4.26
N GLU A 7 11.24 -10.58 -3.12
CA GLU A 7 10.57 -10.30 -1.86
C GLU A 7 10.05 -8.88 -1.98
N VAL A 8 8.76 -8.75 -2.31
CA VAL A 8 8.08 -7.47 -2.32
C VAL A 8 7.94 -7.08 -0.86
N ASP A 9 8.57 -5.97 -0.45
CA ASP A 9 8.43 -5.39 0.90
C ASP A 9 6.96 -5.42 1.33
N ALA A 10 6.60 -6.41 2.14
CA ALA A 10 5.25 -6.63 2.61
C ALA A 10 5.02 -5.66 3.77
N PHE A 11 4.29 -4.58 3.50
CA PHE A 11 3.94 -3.64 4.55
C PHE A 11 3.00 -4.30 5.56
N ALA A 12 3.23 -4.04 6.84
CA ALA A 12 2.39 -4.52 7.94
C ALA A 12 1.74 -3.34 8.66
N CYS A 13 0.47 -3.50 9.07
CA CYS A 13 -0.18 -2.52 9.94
C CYS A 13 0.50 -2.52 11.32
N PRO A 14 0.87 -1.35 11.88
CA PRO A 14 1.53 -1.29 13.18
C PRO A 14 0.65 -1.79 14.33
N THR A 15 -0.67 -1.77 14.17
CA THR A 15 -1.62 -2.15 15.22
C THR A 15 -1.99 -3.63 15.20
N CYS A 16 -2.49 -4.14 14.06
CA CYS A 16 -2.95 -5.52 13.96
C CYS A 16 -1.88 -6.47 13.40
N LYS A 17 -0.72 -5.96 12.98
CA LYS A 17 0.39 -6.70 12.35
C LYS A 17 0.00 -7.52 11.12
N LYS A 18 -1.21 -7.32 10.59
CA LYS A 18 -1.66 -7.95 9.35
C LYS A 18 -0.98 -7.28 8.15
N SER A 19 -0.80 -8.08 7.10
CA SER A 19 -0.31 -7.59 5.80
C SER A 19 -1.28 -6.56 5.25
N VAL A 20 -0.75 -5.43 4.80
CA VAL A 20 -1.50 -4.35 4.16
C VAL A 20 -0.99 -4.17 2.73
N PRO A 21 -1.86 -3.76 1.79
CA PRO A 21 -1.41 -3.51 0.42
C PRO A 21 -0.37 -2.39 0.41
N ALA A 22 0.64 -2.52 -0.46
CA ALA A 22 1.56 -1.43 -0.76
C ALA A 22 0.80 -0.35 -1.56
N ALA A 23 0.77 0.88 -1.06
CA ALA A 23 0.21 2.02 -1.77
C ALA A 23 1.33 2.91 -2.33
N ILE A 24 1.17 3.35 -3.58
CA ILE A 24 2.06 4.34 -4.20
C ILE A 24 1.52 5.72 -3.84
N HIS A 25 2.22 6.41 -2.95
CA HIS A 25 1.98 7.82 -2.68
C HIS A 25 2.89 8.67 -3.55
N ARG A 26 2.38 9.77 -4.10
CA ARG A 26 3.19 10.70 -4.88
C ARG A 26 3.29 12.01 -4.13
N HIS A 27 4.51 12.45 -3.84
CA HIS A 27 4.73 13.81 -3.34
C HIS A 27 5.40 14.63 -4.43
N LYS A 28 5.04 15.91 -4.48
CA LYS A 28 5.60 16.85 -5.45
C LYS A 28 6.86 17.48 -4.85
N THR A 29 7.97 17.36 -5.57
CA THR A 29 9.27 17.94 -5.19
C THR A 29 9.83 18.63 -6.42
N LEU A 30 10.13 19.94 -6.33
CA LEU A 30 10.72 20.72 -7.42
C LEU A 30 10.00 20.51 -8.77
N ALA A 31 8.67 20.60 -8.77
CA ALA A 31 7.78 20.34 -9.92
C ALA A 31 7.72 18.90 -10.44
N VAL A 32 8.47 17.95 -9.89
CA VAL A 32 8.42 16.51 -10.24
C VAL A 32 7.56 15.74 -9.23
N PHE A 33 6.78 14.76 -9.69
CA PHE A 33 6.03 13.85 -8.82
C PHE A 33 6.84 12.59 -8.53
N VAL A 34 7.35 12.46 -7.31
CA VAL A 34 8.16 11.32 -6.88
C VAL A 34 7.25 10.23 -6.30
N PRO A 35 7.26 8.99 -6.84
CA PRO A 35 6.53 7.88 -6.25
C PRO A 35 7.27 7.33 -5.03
N VAL A 36 6.55 7.13 -3.93
CA VAL A 36 7.04 6.54 -2.69
C VAL A 36 6.10 5.43 -2.29
N TRP A 37 6.67 4.24 -2.04
CA TRP A 37 5.92 3.11 -1.51
C TRP A 37 5.70 3.29 -0.01
N ARG A 38 4.45 3.18 0.43
CA ARG A 38 4.05 3.25 1.83
C ARG A 38 3.06 2.13 2.15
N PRO A 39 2.88 1.79 3.43
CA PRO A 39 1.76 0.98 3.87
C PRO A 39 0.46 1.64 3.41
N GLY A 40 -0.35 0.91 2.65
CA GLY A 40 -1.71 1.30 2.32
C GLY A 40 -2.64 1.16 3.53
N ALA A 41 -3.88 1.60 3.35
CA ALA A 41 -4.84 1.63 4.44
C ALA A 41 -5.22 0.21 4.92
N CYS A 42 -5.40 0.05 6.24
CA CYS A 42 -5.74 -1.24 6.84
C CYS A 42 -7.19 -1.62 6.50
N GLN A 43 -7.37 -2.73 5.79
CA GLN A 43 -8.69 -3.23 5.41
C GLN A 43 -9.34 -4.16 6.46
N ASN A 44 -8.68 -4.39 7.59
CA ASN A 44 -9.21 -5.24 8.66
C ASN A 44 -10.23 -4.47 9.50
N ARG A 45 -11.51 -4.83 9.41
CA ARG A 45 -12.61 -4.15 10.12
C ARG A 45 -12.50 -4.21 11.64
N ASP A 46 -11.84 -5.24 12.16
CA ASP A 46 -11.59 -5.39 13.61
C ASP A 46 -10.37 -4.59 14.10
N CYS A 47 -9.67 -3.87 13.20
CA CYS A 47 -8.54 -3.04 13.58
C CYS A 47 -9.05 -1.66 14.05
N PRO A 48 -8.57 -1.13 15.19
CA PRO A 48 -8.92 0.23 15.61
C PRO A 48 -8.38 1.31 14.65
N ASP A 49 -7.39 0.98 13.80
CA ASP A 49 -6.89 1.82 12.70
C ASP A 49 -7.45 1.39 11.33
N TYR A 50 -8.66 0.83 11.31
CA TYR A 50 -9.35 0.50 10.06
C TYR A 50 -9.55 1.77 9.23
N ARG A 51 -8.93 1.80 8.05
CA ARG A 51 -9.08 2.87 7.07
C ARG A 51 -9.33 2.26 5.72
N LEU A 52 -10.44 2.65 5.09
CA LEU A 52 -10.68 2.36 3.69
C LEU A 52 -9.77 3.27 2.89
N ASP A 53 -8.87 2.69 2.10
CA ASP A 53 -8.00 3.47 1.22
C ASP A 53 -8.87 4.22 0.19
N PRO A 54 -8.93 5.56 0.20
CA PRO A 54 -9.75 6.31 -0.74
C PRO A 54 -9.14 6.34 -2.15
N GLY A 55 -7.88 5.91 -2.31
CA GLY A 55 -7.15 5.87 -3.58
C GLY A 55 -7.35 4.56 -4.36
N HIS A 56 -7.83 3.51 -3.70
CA HIS A 56 -8.23 2.26 -4.35
C HIS A 56 -9.59 2.43 -5.00
N LYS A 57 -9.63 3.21 -6.09
CA LYS A 57 -10.69 3.07 -7.09
C LYS A 57 -10.63 1.61 -7.52
N ARG A 58 -11.61 0.84 -7.06
CA ARG A 58 -11.88 -0.55 -7.46
C ARG A 58 -11.55 -0.65 -8.96
N PRO A 59 -10.65 -1.54 -9.40
CA PRO A 59 -10.40 -1.69 -10.83
C PRO A 59 -11.76 -1.98 -11.46
N SER A 60 -12.26 -1.02 -12.25
CA SER A 60 -13.50 -1.16 -12.97
C SER A 60 -13.25 -2.25 -13.98
N THR A 61 -13.62 -3.48 -13.65
CA THR A 61 -13.70 -4.59 -14.60
C THR A 61 -14.65 -4.13 -15.71
N ARG A 62 -14.09 -3.74 -16.85
CA ARG A 62 -14.80 -3.57 -18.11
C ARG A 62 -14.30 -4.66 -19.04
#